data_AF-A0A2W4MEH5-F1
#
_entry.id   AF-A0A2W4MEH5-F1
#
_cell.length_a   1.000
_cell.length_b   1.000
_cell.length_c   1.000
_cell.angle_alpha   90.00
_cell.angle_beta   90.00
_cell.angle_gamma   90.00
#
_symmetry.space_group_name_H-M   'P 1'
#
loop_
_entity.id
_entity.type
_entity.pdbx_description
1 polymer ?
#
loop_
_entity_poly.entity_id
_entity_poly.type
_entity_poly.pdbx_seq_one_letter_code
_entity_poly.pdbx_strand_id
1 'polypeptide(L)'
;VEDVFARSDSLGGDHAIGDRLDLRVAFSEGWDNGFAAMVLDDPVYRDSFSGFDRDFRRDVRDGEPSAPGWYSEASVHRILWTAFDDDPTTGGLNLGFGPIFSALTSPRHRQTDAFASIYTFIDALNVASPGTARAVNALAAQEQIFGRDPFGADETNEPFADLPLLPVYTPFDFSSTTPVTLCTAARDNKVYNKAGNRRFLLLRVPQALVATISVLGPAAPAAPADPDILLWRRGVLIDAAETENSTSEQLQRLLEPGTYIAEIYDISHVQADLPGGPRGDTCMTVSVSGVSAS
;
A
#
# COMPACT_ATOMS: atom_id res chain seq x y z
N VAL A 1 9.48 -1.42 14.97
CA VAL A 1 10.82 -1.48 14.33
C VAL A 1 10.92 -0.51 13.17
N GLU A 2 9.91 -0.48 12.31
CA GLU A 2 9.90 0.36 11.11
C GLU A 2 10.04 1.86 11.40
N ASP A 3 9.34 2.38 12.41
CA ASP A 3 9.38 3.80 12.80
C ASP A 3 10.79 4.30 13.19
N VAL A 4 11.63 3.43 13.75
CA VAL A 4 12.96 3.80 14.26
C VAL A 4 14.07 3.50 13.25
N PHE A 5 14.01 2.35 12.59
CA PHE A 5 15.11 1.86 11.74
C PHE A 5 14.82 1.94 10.25
N ALA A 6 13.55 2.06 9.85
CA ALA A 6 13.12 2.02 8.47
C ALA A 6 12.30 3.28 8.11
N ARG A 7 11.22 3.10 7.34
CA ARG A 7 10.15 4.05 7.09
C ARG A 7 8.85 3.27 7.16
N SER A 8 7.91 3.71 7.99
CA SER A 8 6.53 3.20 7.95
C SER A 8 5.66 4.29 7.32
N ASP A 9 4.87 3.89 6.32
CA ASP A 9 3.77 4.70 5.80
C ASP A 9 2.41 4.14 6.23
N SER A 10 2.39 3.19 7.17
CA SER A 10 1.17 2.55 7.62
C SER A 10 0.23 3.56 8.26
N LEU A 11 -1.05 3.46 7.88
CA LEU A 11 -2.13 4.23 8.50
C LEU A 11 -2.60 3.59 9.82
N GLY A 12 -2.19 2.35 10.10
CA GLY A 12 -2.73 1.54 11.18
C GLY A 12 -4.23 1.30 11.07
N GLY A 13 -4.89 1.25 12.22
CA GLY A 13 -6.36 1.10 12.34
C GLY A 13 -6.84 -0.35 12.39
N ASP A 14 -8.12 -0.52 12.74
CA ASP A 14 -8.71 -1.83 13.01
C ASP A 14 -8.76 -2.73 11.77
N HIS A 15 -8.37 -3.98 11.94
CA HIS A 15 -8.42 -5.01 10.90
C HIS A 15 -8.39 -6.41 11.49
N ALA A 16 -8.57 -7.41 10.61
CA ALA A 16 -8.35 -8.81 10.91
C ALA A 16 -7.42 -9.41 9.87
N ILE A 17 -6.74 -10.50 10.21
CA ILE A 17 -5.72 -11.13 9.35
C ILE A 17 -6.20 -11.60 7.97
N GLY A 18 -7.49 -11.85 7.81
CA GLY A 18 -8.08 -12.24 6.54
C GLY A 18 -8.49 -11.06 5.65
N ASP A 19 -8.28 -9.82 6.11
CA ASP A 19 -8.70 -8.62 5.41
C ASP A 19 -7.79 -8.33 4.21
N ARG A 20 -8.39 -7.71 3.19
CA ARG A 20 -7.65 -7.11 2.08
C ARG A 20 -7.35 -5.66 2.47
N LEU A 21 -6.09 -5.40 2.82
CA LEU A 21 -5.63 -4.14 3.41
C LEU A 21 -5.04 -3.18 2.37
N ASP A 22 -4.95 -1.91 2.73
CA ASP A 22 -4.05 -0.97 2.07
C ASP A 22 -2.61 -1.54 2.10
N LEU A 23 -1.86 -1.42 0.99
CA LEU A 23 -0.52 -2.03 0.87
C LEU A 23 0.44 -1.60 1.99
N ARG A 24 0.26 -0.38 2.52
CA ARG A 24 1.09 0.18 3.59
C ARG A 24 0.84 -0.56 4.90
N VAL A 25 -0.43 -0.87 5.17
CA VAL A 25 -0.86 -1.58 6.38
C VAL A 25 -0.53 -3.06 6.26
N ALA A 26 -0.85 -3.70 5.13
CA ALA A 26 -0.49 -5.10 4.87
C ALA A 26 1.01 -5.36 5.09
N PHE A 27 1.85 -4.44 4.61
CA PHE A 27 3.28 -4.54 4.78
C PHE A 27 3.72 -4.37 6.23
N SER A 28 3.28 -3.32 6.93
CA SER A 28 3.69 -3.11 8.32
C SER A 28 3.23 -4.24 9.25
N GLU A 29 1.97 -4.67 9.16
CA GLU A 29 1.43 -5.73 10.01
C GLU A 29 2.10 -7.09 9.70
N GLY A 30 2.33 -7.37 8.42
CA GLY A 30 3.07 -8.56 8.01
C GLY A 30 4.55 -8.51 8.44
N TRP A 31 5.17 -7.33 8.38
CA TRP A 31 6.53 -7.14 8.87
C TRP A 31 6.63 -7.40 10.36
N ASP A 32 5.75 -6.82 11.18
CA ASP A 32 5.80 -6.98 12.63
C ASP A 32 5.58 -8.43 13.07
N ASN A 33 4.62 -9.13 12.45
CA ASN A 33 4.42 -10.56 12.63
C ASN A 33 5.66 -11.40 12.26
N GLY A 34 6.21 -11.18 11.06
CA GLY A 34 7.38 -11.89 10.57
C GLY A 34 8.63 -11.58 11.41
N PHE A 35 8.84 -10.33 11.80
CA PHE A 35 9.94 -9.89 12.64
C PHE A 35 9.94 -10.60 13.99
N ALA A 36 8.79 -10.64 14.66
CA ALA A 36 8.65 -11.34 15.93
C ALA A 36 9.01 -12.82 15.81
N ALA A 37 8.54 -13.48 14.74
CA ALA A 37 8.85 -14.88 14.48
C ALA A 37 10.36 -15.11 14.21
N MET A 38 10.95 -14.33 13.30
CA MET A 38 12.37 -14.45 12.92
C MET A 38 13.33 -14.18 14.08
N VAL A 39 13.05 -13.19 14.93
CA VAL A 39 13.93 -12.83 16.05
C VAL A 39 13.89 -13.86 17.18
N LEU A 40 12.73 -14.50 17.37
CA LEU A 40 12.57 -15.58 18.34
C LEU A 40 13.00 -16.94 17.79
N ASP A 41 13.24 -17.04 16.48
CA ASP A 41 13.41 -18.32 15.77
C ASP A 41 12.25 -19.28 16.10
N ASP A 42 11.04 -18.72 16.25
CA ASP A 42 9.82 -19.42 16.60
C ASP A 42 8.74 -18.97 15.60
N PRO A 43 8.22 -19.88 14.76
CA PRO A 43 7.19 -19.52 13.78
C PRO A 43 5.88 -19.09 14.45
N VAL A 44 5.70 -19.33 15.75
CA VAL A 44 4.52 -18.92 16.49
C VAL A 44 4.68 -17.50 17.02
N TYR A 45 4.13 -16.54 16.27
CA TYR A 45 3.84 -15.19 16.76
C TYR A 45 2.85 -15.26 17.93
N ARG A 46 3.11 -14.45 18.96
CA ARG A 46 2.25 -14.35 20.15
C ARG A 46 2.00 -12.88 20.46
N ASP A 47 0.74 -12.51 20.54
CA ASP A 47 0.28 -11.19 20.96
C ASP A 47 -0.53 -11.33 22.24
N SER A 48 -0.13 -10.61 23.28
CA SER A 48 -0.82 -10.63 24.56
C SER A 48 -1.84 -9.50 24.63
N PHE A 49 -3.14 -9.85 24.58
CA PHE A 49 -4.22 -8.89 24.78
C PHE A 49 -4.83 -9.03 26.18
N SER A 50 -4.80 -7.97 26.99
CA SER A 50 -5.42 -7.96 28.33
C SER A 50 -4.93 -9.05 29.30
N GLY A 51 -3.63 -9.35 29.29
CA GLY A 51 -3.01 -10.41 30.11
C GLY A 51 -3.09 -11.81 29.47
N PHE A 52 -2.47 -12.81 30.11
CA PHE A 52 -2.30 -14.18 29.56
C PHE A 52 -3.60 -14.89 29.16
N ASP A 53 -4.77 -14.44 29.64
CA ASP A 53 -6.05 -15.12 29.46
C ASP A 53 -6.67 -14.95 28.06
N ARG A 54 -6.14 -14.04 27.23
CA ARG A 54 -6.58 -13.83 25.83
C ARG A 54 -5.40 -13.66 24.87
N ASP A 55 -4.31 -14.38 25.12
CA ASP A 55 -3.18 -14.41 24.20
C ASP A 55 -3.64 -14.92 22.83
N PHE A 56 -3.36 -14.13 21.80
CA PHE A 56 -3.45 -14.56 20.42
C PHE A 56 -2.14 -15.24 20.05
N ARG A 57 -2.23 -16.41 19.45
CA ARG A 57 -1.08 -17.11 18.88
C ARG A 57 -1.37 -17.42 17.43
N ARG A 58 -0.37 -17.23 16.59
CA ARG A 58 -0.45 -17.57 15.19
C ARG A 58 0.87 -18.09 14.71
N ASP A 59 0.83 -19.26 14.08
CA ASP A 59 1.95 -19.73 13.31
C ASP A 59 1.98 -18.96 11.98
N VAL A 60 3.07 -18.25 11.70
CA VAL A 60 3.23 -17.48 10.44
C VAL A 60 3.33 -18.38 9.21
N ARG A 61 3.35 -19.71 9.39
CA ARG A 61 3.28 -20.73 8.35
C ARG A 61 1.86 -21.26 8.10
N ASP A 62 0.90 -20.98 9.00
CA ASP A 62 -0.42 -21.61 8.99
C ASP A 62 -1.23 -21.26 7.74
N GLY A 63 -1.42 -22.27 6.86
CA GLY A 63 -2.42 -22.31 5.79
C GLY A 63 -2.26 -21.23 4.71
N GLU A 64 -2.81 -21.48 3.52
CA GLU A 64 -2.90 -20.43 2.49
C GLU A 64 -3.71 -19.25 3.05
N PRO A 65 -3.24 -18.00 2.89
CA PRO A 65 -4.03 -16.83 3.24
C PRO A 65 -5.42 -16.93 2.59
N SER A 66 -6.47 -16.52 3.29
CA SER A 66 -7.82 -16.52 2.71
C SER A 66 -7.95 -15.61 1.48
N ALA A 67 -7.03 -14.64 1.35
CA ALA A 67 -6.85 -13.79 0.19
C ALA A 67 -5.35 -13.47 0.05
N PRO A 68 -4.55 -14.30 -0.66
CA PRO A 68 -3.13 -14.04 -0.84
C PRO A 68 -2.91 -12.87 -1.81
N GLY A 69 -1.91 -12.02 -1.52
CA GLY A 69 -1.56 -10.90 -2.39
C GLY A 69 -0.86 -9.77 -1.66
N TRP A 70 -0.62 -8.68 -2.40
CA TRP A 70 0.11 -7.49 -1.92
C TRP A 70 -0.65 -6.71 -0.84
N TYR A 71 -1.93 -7.00 -0.69
CA TYR A 71 -2.86 -6.45 0.29
C TYR A 71 -3.03 -7.35 1.52
N SER A 72 -2.25 -8.42 1.66
CA SER A 72 -2.41 -9.43 2.71
C SER A 72 -1.24 -9.41 3.68
N GLU A 73 -1.51 -9.10 4.95
CA GLU A 73 -0.49 -9.18 6.02
C GLU A 73 0.06 -10.61 6.17
N ALA A 74 -0.80 -11.61 5.94
CA ALA A 74 -0.43 -13.01 6.03
C ALA A 74 0.55 -13.41 4.90
N SER A 75 0.32 -12.92 3.68
CA SER A 75 1.28 -13.12 2.58
C SER A 75 2.63 -12.49 2.89
N VAL A 76 2.63 -11.28 3.46
CA VAL A 76 3.89 -10.59 3.82
C VAL A 76 4.66 -11.36 4.89
N HIS A 77 4.03 -11.77 6.00
CA HIS A 77 4.77 -12.53 7.02
C HIS A 77 5.22 -13.92 6.53
N ARG A 78 4.48 -14.55 5.61
CA ARG A 78 4.86 -15.85 5.03
C ARG A 78 6.10 -15.71 4.16
N ILE A 79 6.17 -14.65 3.34
CA ILE A 79 7.37 -14.33 2.55
C ILE A 79 8.56 -14.11 3.48
N LEU A 80 8.39 -13.31 4.53
CA LEU A 80 9.48 -13.01 5.48
C LEU A 80 9.97 -14.28 6.18
N TRP A 81 9.06 -15.10 6.72
CA TRP A 81 9.42 -16.36 7.36
C TRP A 81 10.10 -17.31 6.39
N THR A 82 9.53 -17.55 5.22
CA THR A 82 10.07 -18.50 4.23
C THR A 82 11.41 -18.04 3.66
N ALA A 83 11.62 -16.72 3.54
CA ALA A 83 12.91 -16.17 3.18
C ALA A 83 13.97 -16.41 4.28
N PHE A 84 13.57 -16.30 5.56
CA PHE A 84 14.43 -16.47 6.72
C PHE A 84 14.81 -17.94 6.99
N ASP A 85 13.79 -18.80 7.03
CA ASP A 85 13.82 -20.21 7.47
C ASP A 85 14.72 -21.07 6.57
N ASP A 86 15.28 -22.13 7.13
CA ASP A 86 16.20 -23.04 6.45
C ASP A 86 15.57 -24.38 6.04
N ASP A 87 14.30 -24.63 6.40
CA ASP A 87 13.59 -25.85 6.04
C ASP A 87 13.24 -25.91 4.53
N PRO A 88 13.93 -26.74 3.73
CA PRO A 88 13.66 -26.81 2.30
C PRO A 88 12.32 -27.49 1.99
N THR A 89 11.70 -28.18 2.95
CA THR A 89 10.41 -28.86 2.77
C THR A 89 9.23 -27.87 2.74
N THR A 90 9.41 -26.70 3.37
CA THR A 90 8.48 -25.57 3.34
C THR A 90 8.86 -24.50 2.30
N GLY A 91 9.99 -24.67 1.61
CA GLY A 91 10.52 -23.71 0.64
C GLY A 91 11.48 -22.67 1.23
N GLY A 92 11.98 -22.91 2.45
CA GLY A 92 12.95 -22.07 3.15
C GLY A 92 14.17 -21.70 2.30
N LEU A 93 14.55 -20.42 2.32
CA LEU A 93 15.69 -19.90 1.54
C LEU A 93 16.99 -19.79 2.33
N ASN A 94 16.95 -19.98 3.66
CA ASN A 94 18.09 -19.85 4.56
C ASN A 94 18.84 -18.52 4.40
N LEU A 95 18.12 -17.42 4.24
CA LEU A 95 18.78 -16.09 4.23
C LEU A 95 19.21 -15.67 5.63
N GLY A 96 18.51 -16.16 6.66
CA GLY A 96 18.62 -15.65 8.01
C GLY A 96 18.21 -14.17 8.13
N PHE A 97 18.35 -13.63 9.34
CA PHE A 97 17.83 -12.30 9.65
C PHE A 97 18.61 -11.15 9.00
N GLY A 98 19.93 -11.28 8.87
CA GLY A 98 20.84 -10.20 8.47
C GLY A 98 20.48 -9.53 7.13
N PRO A 99 20.35 -10.30 6.03
CA PRO A 99 19.97 -9.75 4.73
C PRO A 99 18.57 -9.14 4.70
N ILE A 100 17.60 -9.76 5.36
CA ILE A 100 16.21 -9.29 5.47
C ILE A 100 16.16 -7.93 6.18
N PHE A 101 16.82 -7.81 7.34
CA PHE A 101 16.89 -6.56 8.08
C PHE A 101 17.70 -5.47 7.34
N SER A 102 18.76 -5.87 6.63
CA SER A 102 19.54 -4.95 5.79
C SER A 102 18.70 -4.37 4.64
N ALA A 103 17.80 -5.16 4.05
CA ALA A 103 16.89 -4.69 3.02
C ALA A 103 15.92 -3.64 3.57
N LEU A 104 15.26 -3.92 4.69
CA LEU A 104 14.33 -3.00 5.37
C LEU A 104 15.01 -1.66 5.72
N THR A 105 16.21 -1.71 6.27
CA THR A 105 16.93 -0.52 6.75
C THR A 105 17.73 0.19 5.66
N SER A 106 17.76 -0.35 4.44
CA SER A 106 18.51 0.21 3.32
C SER A 106 17.97 1.58 2.90
N PRO A 107 18.83 2.48 2.36
CA PRO A 107 18.36 3.71 1.73
C PRO A 107 17.38 3.46 0.59
N ARG A 108 17.50 2.31 -0.10
CA ARG A 108 16.63 1.92 -1.22
C ARG A 108 15.18 1.73 -0.79
N HIS A 109 14.95 1.13 0.37
CA HIS A 109 13.63 1.01 0.96
C HIS A 109 13.20 2.31 1.65
N ARG A 110 14.05 2.88 2.51
CA ARG A 110 13.70 4.04 3.36
C ARG A 110 13.45 5.33 2.59
N GLN A 111 14.16 5.55 1.50
CA GLN A 111 14.12 6.78 0.71
C GLN A 111 13.44 6.59 -0.65
N THR A 112 12.72 5.46 -0.82
CA THR A 112 11.94 5.20 -2.04
C THR A 112 10.90 6.29 -2.28
N ASP A 113 10.61 6.58 -3.54
CA ASP A 113 9.55 7.51 -3.91
C ASP A 113 8.15 6.87 -3.77
N ALA A 114 8.05 5.54 -3.80
CA ALA A 114 6.82 4.79 -3.54
C ALA A 114 6.45 4.82 -2.04
N PHE A 115 5.24 4.38 -1.68
CA PHE A 115 4.96 4.02 -0.28
C PHE A 115 5.65 2.72 0.11
N ALA A 116 6.14 2.67 1.35
CA ALA A 116 6.69 1.49 2.00
C ALA A 116 5.66 0.35 1.92
N SER A 117 6.08 -0.73 1.29
CA SER A 117 5.24 -1.86 0.93
C SER A 117 6.08 -3.09 0.58
N ILE A 118 5.42 -4.23 0.40
CA ILE A 118 6.07 -5.48 -0.02
C ILE A 118 6.89 -5.32 -1.31
N TYR A 119 6.45 -4.48 -2.26
CA TYR A 119 7.18 -4.20 -3.49
C TYR A 119 8.52 -3.49 -3.23
N THR A 120 8.48 -2.42 -2.44
CA THR A 120 9.69 -1.68 -2.06
C THR A 120 10.67 -2.55 -1.26
N PHE A 121 10.15 -3.46 -0.44
CA PHE A 121 10.96 -4.38 0.36
C PHE A 121 11.61 -5.46 -0.52
N ILE A 122 10.85 -6.14 -1.39
CA ILE A 122 11.38 -7.15 -2.31
C ILE A 122 12.42 -6.53 -3.24
N ASP A 123 12.18 -5.32 -3.76
CA ASP A 123 13.14 -4.58 -4.58
C ASP A 123 14.45 -4.32 -3.81
N ALA A 124 14.39 -3.91 -2.55
CA ALA A 124 15.57 -3.75 -1.70
C ALA A 124 16.26 -5.08 -1.37
N LEU A 125 15.50 -6.14 -1.09
CA LEU A 125 16.02 -7.46 -0.73
C LEU A 125 16.73 -8.12 -1.91
N ASN A 126 16.17 -8.01 -3.11
CA ASN A 126 16.79 -8.52 -4.33
C ASN A 126 18.15 -7.86 -4.62
N VAL A 127 18.31 -6.58 -4.26
CA VAL A 127 19.59 -5.88 -4.36
C VAL A 127 20.56 -6.28 -3.23
N ALA A 128 20.05 -6.45 -2.01
CA ALA A 128 20.85 -6.89 -0.88
C ALA A 128 21.32 -8.35 -0.98
N SER A 129 20.57 -9.20 -1.69
CA SER A 129 20.84 -10.62 -1.89
C SER A 129 20.61 -11.07 -3.33
N PRO A 130 21.44 -10.63 -4.31
CA PRO A 130 21.23 -10.95 -5.71
C PRO A 130 21.23 -12.44 -6.04
N GLY A 131 21.96 -13.24 -5.25
CA GLY A 131 22.04 -14.70 -5.41
C GLY A 131 20.73 -15.44 -5.15
N THR A 132 19.84 -14.86 -4.34
CA THR A 132 18.52 -15.44 -4.01
C THR A 132 17.36 -14.69 -4.63
N ALA A 133 17.61 -13.60 -5.37
CA ALA A 133 16.56 -12.73 -5.91
C ALA A 133 15.51 -13.49 -6.75
N ARG A 134 15.93 -14.47 -7.54
CA ARG A 134 14.99 -15.33 -8.30
C ARG A 134 14.07 -16.15 -7.37
N ALA A 135 14.61 -16.67 -6.27
CA ALA A 135 13.85 -17.46 -5.31
C ALA A 135 12.91 -16.56 -4.49
N VAL A 136 13.36 -15.38 -4.06
CA VAL A 136 12.52 -14.37 -3.39
C VAL A 136 11.33 -13.97 -4.27
N ASN A 137 11.56 -13.69 -5.55
CA ASN A 137 10.47 -13.37 -6.49
C ASN A 137 9.54 -14.57 -6.73
N ALA A 138 10.05 -15.80 -6.65
CA ALA A 138 9.20 -16.99 -6.71
C ALA A 138 8.33 -17.14 -5.45
N LEU A 139 8.83 -16.79 -4.25
CA LEU A 139 8.02 -16.73 -3.03
C LEU A 139 6.91 -15.69 -3.15
N ALA A 140 7.23 -14.48 -3.65
CA ALA A 140 6.23 -13.45 -3.89
C ALA A 140 5.13 -13.93 -4.84
N ALA A 141 5.50 -14.61 -5.94
CA ALA A 141 4.55 -15.17 -6.89
C ALA A 141 3.70 -16.31 -6.30
N GLN A 142 4.23 -17.12 -5.37
CA GLN A 142 3.43 -18.12 -4.64
C GLN A 142 2.33 -17.45 -3.83
N GLU A 143 2.65 -16.33 -3.19
CA GLU A 143 1.71 -15.46 -2.48
C GLU A 143 0.88 -14.54 -3.40
N GLN A 144 0.85 -14.81 -4.71
CA GLN A 144 0.09 -14.05 -5.70
C GLN A 144 0.50 -12.56 -5.77
N ILE A 145 1.79 -12.26 -5.62
CA ILE A 145 2.37 -10.92 -5.81
C ILE A 145 3.25 -10.97 -7.05
N PHE A 146 2.83 -10.28 -8.11
CA PHE A 146 3.47 -10.34 -9.43
C PHE A 146 4.06 -9.00 -9.87
N GLY A 147 3.69 -7.91 -9.20
CA GLY A 147 4.17 -6.57 -9.49
C GLY A 147 5.69 -6.45 -9.39
N ARG A 148 6.25 -5.60 -10.25
CA ARG A 148 7.68 -5.36 -10.40
C ARG A 148 8.02 -3.95 -9.92
N ASP A 149 9.28 -3.73 -9.58
CA ASP A 149 9.79 -2.44 -9.12
C ASP A 149 9.10 -1.91 -7.84
N PRO A 150 9.58 -0.81 -7.23
CA PRO A 150 9.01 -0.25 -5.99
C PRO A 150 7.52 0.14 -6.07
N PHE A 151 6.97 0.35 -7.26
CA PHE A 151 5.57 0.75 -7.48
C PHE A 151 4.66 -0.43 -7.86
N GLY A 152 5.16 -1.66 -7.89
CA GLY A 152 4.34 -2.83 -8.24
C GLY A 152 3.81 -2.78 -9.68
N ALA A 153 4.61 -2.24 -10.61
CA ALA A 153 4.27 -2.18 -12.02
C ALA A 153 3.96 -3.57 -12.59
N ASP A 154 2.94 -3.66 -13.45
CA ASP A 154 2.44 -4.91 -14.04
C ASP A 154 1.95 -5.96 -13.04
N GLU A 155 1.56 -5.56 -11.83
CA GLU A 155 0.77 -6.43 -10.96
C GLU A 155 -0.50 -6.89 -11.70
N THR A 156 -0.94 -8.12 -11.42
CA THR A 156 -2.10 -8.76 -12.06
C THR A 156 -3.10 -9.32 -11.05
N ASN A 157 -2.73 -9.41 -9.77
CA ASN A 157 -3.63 -9.85 -8.70
C ASN A 157 -4.48 -8.68 -8.18
N GLU A 158 -5.72 -8.62 -8.68
CA GLU A 158 -6.75 -7.74 -8.15
C GLU A 158 -7.25 -8.28 -6.80
N PRO A 159 -7.34 -7.45 -5.74
CA PRO A 159 -7.98 -7.87 -4.48
C PRO A 159 -9.45 -8.26 -4.65
N PHE A 160 -10.15 -7.66 -5.62
CA PHE A 160 -11.56 -7.92 -5.91
C PHE A 160 -11.76 -8.12 -7.42
N ALA A 161 -12.40 -9.21 -7.82
CA ALA A 161 -12.55 -9.56 -9.24
C ALA A 161 -13.42 -8.57 -10.05
N ASP A 162 -14.26 -7.79 -9.37
CA ASP A 162 -15.26 -6.88 -9.96
C ASP A 162 -14.92 -5.39 -9.77
N LEU A 163 -13.77 -5.05 -9.17
CA LEU A 163 -13.35 -3.69 -8.94
C LEU A 163 -11.90 -3.49 -9.46
N PRO A 164 -11.69 -2.72 -10.54
CA PRO A 164 -10.36 -2.52 -11.09
C PRO A 164 -9.53 -1.60 -10.19
N LEU A 165 -8.68 -2.19 -9.34
CA LEU A 165 -7.76 -1.49 -8.46
C LEU A 165 -6.34 -1.40 -9.01
N LEU A 166 -6.04 -2.15 -10.08
CA LEU A 166 -4.77 -2.06 -10.79
C LEU A 166 -4.80 -1.01 -11.92
N PRO A 167 -3.64 -0.44 -12.29
CA PRO A 167 -2.32 -0.62 -11.64
C PRO A 167 -2.31 -0.06 -10.20
N VAL A 168 -1.46 -0.63 -9.33
CA VAL A 168 -1.34 -0.21 -7.91
C VAL A 168 -1.12 1.31 -7.81
N TYR A 169 -0.23 1.83 -8.64
CA TYR A 169 -0.07 3.26 -8.89
C TYR A 169 -0.43 3.55 -10.34
N THR A 170 -1.43 4.41 -10.55
CA THR A 170 -1.83 4.84 -11.89
C THR A 170 -0.87 5.91 -12.40
N PRO A 171 -0.05 5.65 -13.44
CA PRO A 171 0.88 6.65 -13.94
C PRO A 171 0.14 7.80 -14.60
N PHE A 172 0.60 9.02 -14.34
CA PHE A 172 0.15 10.22 -15.04
C PHE A 172 1.26 10.80 -15.91
N ASP A 173 0.90 11.23 -17.11
CA ASP A 173 1.78 11.94 -18.05
C ASP A 173 1.33 13.40 -18.14
N PHE A 174 2.20 14.33 -17.74
CA PHE A 174 1.93 15.77 -17.80
C PHE A 174 1.74 16.32 -19.22
N SER A 175 2.08 15.56 -20.26
CA SER A 175 1.75 15.89 -21.65
C SER A 175 0.33 15.47 -22.06
N SER A 176 -0.34 14.64 -21.26
CA SER A 176 -1.71 14.19 -21.50
C SER A 176 -2.72 15.26 -21.06
N THR A 177 -3.74 15.47 -21.90
CA THR A 177 -4.94 16.26 -21.54
C THR A 177 -6.12 15.37 -21.16
N THR A 178 -5.94 14.04 -21.18
CA THR A 178 -7.00 13.07 -20.92
C THR A 178 -7.14 12.83 -19.43
N PRO A 179 -8.33 13.06 -18.82
CA PRO A 179 -8.59 12.70 -17.45
C PRO A 179 -8.44 11.19 -17.20
N VAL A 180 -8.02 10.83 -15.99
CA VAL A 180 -7.89 9.46 -15.51
C VAL A 180 -9.09 9.14 -14.62
N THR A 181 -9.66 7.94 -14.76
CA THR A 181 -10.70 7.46 -13.83
C THR A 181 -10.06 6.61 -12.74
N LEU A 182 -10.27 6.97 -11.47
CA LEU A 182 -9.86 6.19 -10.31
C LEU A 182 -11.09 5.75 -9.52
N CYS A 183 -11.26 4.45 -9.33
CA CYS A 183 -12.37 3.90 -8.56
C CYS A 183 -11.89 3.50 -7.16
N THR A 184 -12.60 3.99 -6.14
CA THR A 184 -12.44 3.62 -4.73
C THR A 184 -13.67 2.87 -4.25
N ALA A 185 -13.56 2.13 -3.14
CA ALA A 185 -14.68 1.41 -2.55
C ALA A 185 -14.46 1.17 -1.06
N ALA A 186 -15.56 1.07 -0.30
CA ALA A 186 -15.61 0.51 1.04
C ALA A 186 -16.30 -0.86 1.02
N ARG A 187 -15.62 -1.87 0.45
CA ARG A 187 -16.16 -3.23 0.33
C ARG A 187 -16.42 -3.84 1.72
N ASP A 188 -17.53 -4.58 1.82
CA ASP A 188 -18.03 -5.17 3.07
C ASP A 188 -18.25 -4.15 4.21
N ASN A 189 -18.53 -2.88 3.86
CA ASN A 189 -18.62 -1.75 4.78
C ASN A 189 -17.34 -1.53 5.60
N LYS A 190 -16.19 -1.98 5.09
CA LYS A 190 -14.89 -1.75 5.71
C LYS A 190 -14.23 -0.52 5.11
N VAL A 191 -13.81 0.37 5.99
CA VAL A 191 -13.25 1.68 5.66
C VAL A 191 -11.84 1.83 6.21
N TYR A 192 -11.26 2.99 5.93
CA TYR A 192 -10.05 3.53 6.53
C TYR A 192 -8.73 2.84 6.21
N ASN A 193 -8.62 1.52 6.11
CA ASN A 193 -7.33 0.87 5.87
C ASN A 193 -7.42 -0.35 4.96
N LYS A 194 -8.47 -0.45 4.15
CA LYS A 194 -8.69 -1.57 3.25
C LYS A 194 -8.25 -1.28 1.82
N ALA A 195 -7.94 -2.35 1.11
CA ALA A 195 -7.68 -2.30 -0.32
C ALA A 195 -8.86 -1.62 -1.03
N GLY A 196 -8.57 -0.62 -1.85
CA GLY A 196 -9.58 0.12 -2.60
C GLY A 196 -10.20 1.30 -1.87
N ASN A 197 -10.01 1.49 -0.56
CA ASN A 197 -10.48 2.73 0.09
C ASN A 197 -9.78 3.97 -0.50
N ARG A 198 -8.56 3.79 -1.02
CA ARG A 198 -7.71 4.83 -1.62
C ARG A 198 -7.12 4.36 -2.93
N ARG A 199 -6.85 5.30 -3.83
CA ARG A 199 -6.12 5.10 -5.09
C ARG A 199 -4.95 6.06 -5.19
N PHE A 200 -3.93 5.64 -5.92
CA PHE A 200 -2.68 6.40 -6.03
C PHE A 200 -2.45 6.80 -7.49
N LEU A 201 -2.37 8.11 -7.74
CA LEU A 201 -1.90 8.66 -9.01
C LEU A 201 -0.40 9.00 -8.89
N LEU A 202 0.41 8.42 -9.75
CA LEU A 202 1.86 8.61 -9.77
C LEU A 202 2.23 9.76 -10.71
N LEU A 203 2.75 10.84 -10.13
CA LEU A 203 3.18 12.04 -10.84
C LEU A 203 4.71 12.04 -10.97
N ARG A 204 5.22 11.96 -12.20
CA ARG A 204 6.65 12.14 -12.50
C ARG A 204 6.85 13.53 -13.05
N VAL A 205 7.28 14.46 -12.21
CA VAL A 205 7.45 15.88 -12.53
C VAL A 205 8.84 16.08 -13.18
N PRO A 206 8.91 16.41 -14.48
CA PRO A 206 10.19 16.48 -15.19
C PRO A 206 10.94 17.79 -14.96
N GLN A 207 10.22 18.87 -14.64
CA GLN A 207 10.73 20.21 -14.39
C GLN A 207 9.83 20.93 -13.39
N ALA A 208 10.32 21.99 -12.77
CA ALA A 208 9.52 22.79 -11.84
C ALA A 208 8.26 23.34 -12.53
N LEU A 209 7.09 23.07 -11.95
CA LEU A 209 5.80 23.51 -12.47
C LEU A 209 4.80 23.75 -11.35
N VAL A 210 3.83 24.63 -11.60
CA VAL A 210 2.62 24.73 -10.79
C VAL A 210 1.65 23.66 -11.29
N ALA A 211 1.49 22.60 -10.50
CA ALA A 211 0.54 21.53 -10.76
C ALA A 211 -0.83 21.93 -10.20
N THR A 212 -1.88 21.72 -10.98
CA THR A 212 -3.27 21.74 -10.52
C THR A 212 -3.83 20.33 -10.70
N ILE A 213 -4.20 19.70 -9.59
CA ILE A 213 -4.86 18.39 -9.53
C ILE A 213 -6.32 18.68 -9.21
N SER A 214 -7.25 18.20 -10.03
CA SER A 214 -8.69 18.34 -9.80
C SER A 214 -9.36 16.99 -9.87
N VAL A 215 -10.17 16.67 -8.86
CA VAL A 215 -10.96 15.44 -8.77
C VAL A 215 -12.43 15.80 -8.84
N LEU A 216 -13.18 15.10 -9.68
CA LEU A 216 -14.63 15.21 -9.78
C LEU A 216 -15.24 13.86 -9.41
N GLY A 217 -16.04 13.87 -8.35
CA GLY A 217 -16.82 12.72 -7.92
C GLY A 217 -18.17 12.64 -8.65
N PRO A 218 -18.79 11.45 -8.75
CA PRO A 218 -20.13 11.32 -9.30
C PRO A 218 -21.16 12.07 -8.45
N ALA A 219 -21.90 12.97 -9.10
CA ALA A 219 -23.01 13.72 -8.50
C ALA A 219 -24.28 12.84 -8.44
N ALA A 220 -24.31 11.84 -7.57
CA ALA A 220 -25.52 11.04 -7.32
C ALA A 220 -26.50 11.82 -6.41
N PRO A 221 -27.81 11.94 -6.74
CA PRO A 221 -28.73 12.84 -6.03
C PRO A 221 -28.97 12.52 -4.54
N ALA A 222 -28.75 11.28 -4.12
CA ALA A 222 -29.04 10.82 -2.76
C ALA A 222 -27.81 10.76 -1.85
N ALA A 223 -26.60 10.74 -2.42
CA ALA A 223 -25.33 10.67 -1.70
C ALA A 223 -24.21 11.08 -2.69
N PRO A 224 -23.96 12.38 -2.87
CA PRO A 224 -22.89 12.83 -3.75
C PRO A 224 -21.55 12.27 -3.27
N ALA A 225 -20.66 12.00 -4.23
CA ALA A 225 -19.27 11.78 -3.91
C ALA A 225 -18.65 13.02 -3.25
N ASP A 226 -17.72 12.79 -2.34
CA ASP A 226 -16.96 13.80 -1.62
C ASP A 226 -15.48 13.39 -1.70
N PRO A 227 -14.83 13.72 -2.84
CA PRO A 227 -13.48 13.29 -3.14
C PRO A 227 -12.46 14.15 -2.41
N ASP A 228 -11.42 13.51 -1.88
CA ASP A 228 -10.31 14.17 -1.19
C ASP A 228 -8.98 13.90 -1.92
N ILE A 229 -8.02 14.82 -1.74
CA ILE A 229 -6.68 14.75 -2.33
C ILE A 229 -5.64 14.92 -1.24
N LEU A 230 -4.77 13.92 -1.08
CA LEU A 230 -3.53 14.05 -0.31
C LEU A 230 -2.34 13.96 -1.24
N LEU A 231 -1.43 14.94 -1.17
CA LEU A 231 -0.23 14.97 -1.99
C LEU A 231 1.00 14.61 -1.17
N TRP A 232 1.72 13.57 -1.62
CA TRP A 232 2.83 12.98 -0.91
C TRP A 232 4.13 13.07 -1.71
N ARG A 233 5.25 13.20 -0.98
CA ARG A 233 6.61 13.03 -1.51
C ARG A 233 7.43 12.19 -0.54
N ARG A 234 7.84 10.99 -0.96
CA ARG A 234 8.64 10.05 -0.15
C ARG A 234 8.04 9.81 1.24
N GLY A 235 6.73 9.57 1.31
CA GLY A 235 6.01 9.26 2.55
C GLY A 235 5.70 10.47 3.42
N VAL A 236 6.13 11.67 3.01
CA VAL A 236 5.80 12.91 3.70
C VAL A 236 4.62 13.58 3.00
N LEU A 237 3.56 13.87 3.74
CA LEU A 237 2.43 14.67 3.28
C LEU A 237 2.94 16.10 3.05
N ILE A 238 2.83 16.61 1.82
CA ILE A 238 3.30 17.95 1.45
C ILE A 238 2.17 18.95 1.27
N ASP A 239 0.97 18.47 0.94
CA ASP A 239 -0.24 19.29 0.81
C ASP A 239 -1.50 18.42 0.81
N ALA A 240 -2.66 19.02 1.08
CA ALA A 240 -3.95 18.33 1.12
C ALA A 240 -5.09 19.25 0.68
N ALA A 241 -6.15 18.67 0.14
CA ALA A 241 -7.38 19.34 -0.19
C ALA A 241 -8.54 18.40 0.17
N GLU A 242 -9.35 18.81 1.15
CA GLU A 242 -10.36 17.97 1.83
C GLU A 242 -11.59 18.84 2.18
N THR A 243 -12.20 19.44 1.17
CA THR A 243 -13.32 20.38 1.33
C THR A 243 -14.59 19.62 1.66
N GLU A 244 -15.12 19.82 2.86
CA GLU A 244 -16.34 19.16 3.31
C GLU A 244 -17.54 19.35 2.34
N ASN A 245 -18.26 18.25 2.07
CA ASN A 245 -19.51 18.23 1.32
C ASN A 245 -19.38 18.79 -0.12
N SER A 246 -18.26 18.51 -0.79
CA SER A 246 -18.01 18.99 -2.14
C SER A 246 -18.00 17.84 -3.14
N THR A 247 -18.69 17.95 -4.28
CA THR A 247 -18.56 16.93 -5.35
C THR A 247 -17.26 17.00 -6.13
N SER A 248 -16.39 17.94 -5.80
CA SER A 248 -15.13 18.18 -6.49
C SER A 248 -14.09 18.77 -5.57
N GLU A 249 -12.84 18.40 -5.79
CA GLU A 249 -11.71 18.91 -5.03
C GLU A 249 -10.61 19.40 -5.97
N GLN A 250 -9.87 20.43 -5.56
CA GLN A 250 -8.77 20.98 -6.32
C GLN A 250 -7.59 21.36 -5.43
N LEU A 251 -6.42 20.81 -5.76
CA LEU A 251 -5.14 21.11 -5.13
C LEU A 251 -4.22 21.79 -6.14
N GLN A 252 -3.67 22.95 -5.80
CA GLN A 252 -2.67 23.65 -6.60
C GLN A 252 -1.36 23.82 -5.83
N ARG A 253 -0.26 23.33 -6.41
CA ARG A 253 1.05 23.34 -5.74
C ARG A 253 2.21 23.51 -6.72
N LEU A 254 3.21 24.30 -6.33
CA LEU A 254 4.51 24.30 -7.00
C LEU A 254 5.25 23.00 -6.68
N LEU A 255 5.54 22.21 -7.72
CA LEU A 255 6.27 20.95 -7.61
C LEU A 255 7.63 21.09 -8.27
N GLU A 256 8.68 20.79 -7.50
CA GLU A 256 10.04 20.62 -8.03
C GLU A 256 10.18 19.29 -8.79
N PRO A 257 11.20 19.15 -9.67
CA PRO A 257 11.46 17.88 -10.35
C PRO A 257 11.54 16.70 -9.38
N GLY A 258 10.90 15.60 -9.73
CA GLY A 258 10.85 14.39 -8.92
C GLY A 258 9.54 13.63 -8.99
N THR A 259 9.39 12.65 -8.12
CA THR A 259 8.22 11.78 -8.05
C THR A 259 7.32 12.18 -6.89
N TYR A 260 6.02 12.24 -7.15
CA TYR A 260 4.98 12.51 -6.16
C TYR A 260 3.85 11.50 -6.32
N ILE A 261 3.11 11.29 -5.24
CA ILE A 261 1.91 10.46 -5.23
C ILE A 261 0.74 11.34 -4.81
N ALA A 262 -0.27 11.45 -5.66
CA ALA A 262 -1.57 11.97 -5.24
C ALA A 262 -2.43 10.78 -4.80
N GLU A 263 -2.69 10.70 -3.51
CA GLU A 263 -3.63 9.76 -2.91
C GLU A 263 -5.03 10.36 -3.00
N ILE A 264 -5.93 9.62 -3.64
CA ILE A 264 -7.29 10.03 -3.94
C ILE A 264 -8.23 9.04 -3.26
N TYR A 265 -9.17 9.54 -2.47
CA TYR A 265 -10.21 8.74 -1.86
C TYR A 265 -11.52 9.51 -1.84
N ASP A 266 -12.57 8.79 -1.51
CA ASP A 266 -13.79 9.42 -1.05
C ASP A 266 -13.85 9.37 0.47
N ILE A 267 -14.27 10.46 1.12
CA ILE A 267 -14.33 10.54 2.57
C ILE A 267 -15.15 9.39 3.20
N SER A 268 -16.22 8.96 2.54
CA SER A 268 -17.06 7.84 3.01
C SER A 268 -16.37 6.48 2.96
N HIS A 269 -15.24 6.37 2.27
CA HIS A 269 -14.42 5.15 2.24
C HIS A 269 -13.34 5.14 3.30
N VAL A 270 -13.11 6.27 3.98
CA VAL A 270 -12.11 6.38 5.05
C VAL A 270 -12.73 6.71 6.41
N GLN A 271 -14.00 7.12 6.45
CA GLN A 271 -14.70 7.50 7.67
C GLN A 271 -15.99 6.68 7.87
N ALA A 272 -16.06 5.96 8.99
CA ALA A 272 -17.16 5.02 9.27
C ALA A 272 -18.44 5.67 9.79
N ASP A 273 -18.34 6.85 10.40
CA ASP A 273 -19.41 7.51 11.17
C ASP A 273 -20.16 8.59 10.38
N LEU A 274 -19.95 8.67 9.06
CA LEU A 274 -20.68 9.60 8.21
C LEU A 274 -22.18 9.26 8.13
N PRO A 275 -23.06 10.28 8.08
CA PRO A 275 -24.49 10.07 7.81
C PRO A 275 -24.69 9.33 6.48
N GLY A 276 -25.39 8.19 6.53
CA GLY A 276 -25.62 7.34 5.36
C GLY A 276 -24.65 6.16 5.22
N GLY A 277 -23.59 6.12 6.04
CA GLY A 277 -22.59 5.06 6.03
C GLY A 277 -21.66 5.10 4.83
N PRO A 278 -20.73 4.14 4.73
CA PRO A 278 -19.78 4.07 3.63
C PRO A 278 -20.51 3.83 2.31
N ARG A 279 -20.13 4.59 1.27
CA ARG A 279 -20.67 4.34 -0.07
C ARG A 279 -20.05 3.09 -0.68
N GLY A 280 -20.77 2.49 -1.63
CA GLY A 280 -20.19 1.49 -2.52
C GLY A 280 -19.14 2.09 -3.46
N ASP A 281 -18.80 1.35 -4.51
CA ASP A 281 -17.82 1.75 -5.50
C ASP A 281 -18.08 3.17 -6.04
N THR A 282 -17.05 4.00 -5.99
CA THR A 282 -17.07 5.40 -6.42
C THR A 282 -15.94 5.62 -7.40
N CYS A 283 -16.29 5.83 -8.67
CA CYS A 283 -15.33 6.15 -9.72
C CYS A 283 -15.25 7.65 -9.94
N MET A 284 -14.12 8.23 -9.58
CA MET A 284 -13.83 9.66 -9.66
C MET A 284 -13.01 9.96 -10.90
N THR A 285 -13.26 11.11 -11.52
CA THR A 285 -12.50 11.61 -12.66
C THR A 285 -11.41 12.55 -12.16
N VAL A 286 -10.15 12.21 -12.38
CA VAL A 286 -8.98 12.98 -11.98
C VAL A 286 -8.38 13.65 -13.21
N SER A 287 -8.19 14.97 -13.13
CA SER A 287 -7.50 15.75 -14.16
C SER A 287 -6.31 16.45 -13.53
N VAL A 288 -5.18 16.47 -14.23
CA VAL A 288 -3.97 17.13 -13.77
C VAL A 288 -3.45 18.00 -14.90
N SER A 289 -3.03 19.22 -14.57
CA SER A 289 -2.37 20.14 -15.49
C SER A 289 -1.14 20.73 -14.83
N GLY A 290 -0.13 21.09 -15.63
CA GLY A 290 1.09 21.75 -15.16
C GLY A 290 1.41 22.98 -15.99
N VAL A 291 1.67 24.10 -15.32
CA VAL A 291 2.19 25.32 -15.95
C VAL A 291 3.61 25.53 -15.45
N SER A 292 4.59 25.61 -16.35
CA SER A 292 5.99 25.81 -15.97
C SER A 292 6.13 27.02 -15.06
N ALA A 293 6.86 26.86 -13.95
CA ALA A 293 7.21 27.99 -13.10
C ALA A 293 8.26 28.83 -13.82
N SER A 294 7.97 30.12 -14.04
CA SER A 294 8.89 31.10 -14.64
C SER A 294 10.00 31.50 -13.68
#